data_AF-A0A2X2CFH0-F1
#
_entry.id   AF-A0A2X2CFH0-F1
#
_cell.length_a   1.000
_cell.length_b   1.000
_cell.length_c   1.000
_cell.angle_alpha   90.00
_cell.angle_beta   90.00
_cell.angle_gamma   90.00
#
_symmetry.space_group_name_H-M   'P 1'
#
loop_
_entity.id
_entity.type
_entity.pdbx_description
1 polymer ?
#
loop_
_entity_poly.entity_id
_entity_poly.type
_entity_poly.pdbx_seq_one_letter_code
_entity_poly.pdbx_strand_id
1 'polypeptide(L)'
;MKIINLKTGKPVPVGILGEICTRGFHVMMGYDNAPDKTKEALDEEGWLHTGDIGYIDEQGNYHYAYRIKEIVVRGGENISLCEIEEAIAEYVGVDATKAFGIPSADLGEEVIVAICVQKGYSIGESELREFLQERLARYKIPKELHFFTEFPHTPCGKIDVQALKLQLGYGVSIKDEKNMVAG
;
A
#
# COMPACT_ATOMS: atom_id res chain seq x y z
N MET A 1 11.27 13.37 -16.54
CA MET A 1 10.98 12.80 -15.20
C MET A 1 12.12 13.19 -14.27
N LYS A 2 11.92 13.10 -12.95
CA LYS A 2 12.98 13.27 -11.93
C LYS A 2 12.80 12.22 -10.85
N ILE A 3 13.86 11.96 -10.07
CA ILE A 3 13.76 11.13 -8.86
C ILE A 3 14.11 12.01 -7.68
N ILE A 4 13.23 12.06 -6.67
CA ILE A 4 13.38 12.94 -5.52
C ILE A 4 13.44 12.18 -4.21
N ASN A 5 14.11 12.77 -3.22
CA ASN A 5 14.10 12.27 -1.87
C ASN A 5 12.77 12.66 -1.20
N LEU A 6 12.05 11.68 -0.65
CA LEU A 6 10.73 11.89 -0.05
C LEU A 6 10.69 12.91 1.09
N LYS A 7 11.78 13.07 1.84
CA LYS A 7 11.83 13.99 2.99
C LYS A 7 12.15 15.42 2.59
N THR A 8 13.01 15.59 1.58
CA THR A 8 13.54 16.91 1.22
C THR A 8 12.93 17.49 -0.06
N GLY A 9 12.25 16.66 -0.87
CA GLY A 9 11.74 17.04 -2.19
C GLY A 9 12.84 17.29 -3.24
N LYS A 10 14.11 17.12 -2.89
CA LYS A 10 15.25 17.42 -3.77
C LYS A 10 15.60 16.22 -4.64
N PRO A 11 16.13 16.45 -5.87
CA PRO A 11 16.65 15.38 -6.71
C PRO A 11 17.70 14.54 -5.99
N VAL A 12 17.65 13.22 -6.21
CA VAL A 12 18.67 12.29 -5.70
C VAL A 12 19.71 11.95 -6.78
N PRO A 13 20.94 11.54 -6.39
CA PRO A 13 21.95 11.06 -7.33
C PRO A 13 21.53 9.79 -8.09
N VAL A 14 22.24 9.49 -9.16
CA VAL A 14 22.15 8.21 -9.92
C VAL A 14 22.33 7.02 -8.97
N GLY A 15 21.54 5.97 -9.18
CA GLY A 15 21.57 4.75 -8.36
C GLY A 15 20.89 4.86 -6.99
N ILE A 16 20.42 6.05 -6.59
CA ILE A 16 19.76 6.26 -5.30
C ILE A 16 18.24 6.16 -5.48
N LEU A 17 17.60 5.40 -4.59
CA LEU A 17 16.14 5.30 -4.55
C LEU A 17 15.50 6.62 -4.14
N GLY A 18 14.42 6.97 -4.83
CA GLY A 18 13.54 8.08 -4.48
C GLY A 18 12.22 8.00 -5.23
N GLU A 19 11.33 8.95 -5.00
CA GLU A 19 10.05 9.01 -5.70
C GLU A 19 10.27 9.46 -7.15
N ILE A 20 9.68 8.72 -8.09
CA ILE A 20 9.63 9.08 -9.50
C ILE A 20 8.56 10.16 -9.67
N CYS A 21 8.95 11.33 -10.18
CA CYS A 21 8.01 12.39 -10.55
C CYS A 21 8.04 12.62 -12.06
N THR A 22 6.88 12.92 -12.63
CA THR A 22 6.73 13.21 -14.06
C THR A 22 6.10 14.57 -14.32
N ARG A 23 6.51 15.22 -15.41
CA ARG A 23 5.95 16.48 -15.90
C ARG A 23 6.00 16.46 -17.42
N GLY A 24 4.92 16.89 -18.06
CA GLY A 24 4.77 16.86 -19.52
C GLY A 24 3.32 16.97 -19.96
N PHE A 25 3.10 16.94 -21.26
CA PHE A 25 1.78 17.08 -21.89
C PHE A 25 0.77 15.98 -21.51
N HIS A 26 1.26 14.86 -20.99
CA HIS A 26 0.46 13.71 -20.54
C HIS A 26 -0.02 13.82 -19.10
N VAL A 27 0.45 14.81 -18.34
CA VAL A 27 0.03 15.02 -16.95
C VAL A 27 -1.32 15.73 -16.92
N MET A 28 -2.21 15.26 -16.05
CA MET A 28 -3.53 15.86 -15.86
C MET A 28 -3.43 17.33 -15.40
N MET A 29 -4.45 18.14 -15.70
CA MET A 29 -4.56 19.50 -15.15
C MET A 29 -4.97 19.51 -13.68
N GLY A 30 -5.60 18.44 -13.21
CA GLY A 30 -6.07 18.27 -11.85
C GLY A 30 -7.27 17.33 -11.78
N TYR A 31 -7.71 17.05 -10.56
CA TYR A 31 -8.95 16.33 -10.29
C TYR A 31 -10.15 17.28 -10.36
N ASP A 32 -11.22 16.84 -11.02
CA ASP A 32 -12.46 17.60 -11.10
C ASP A 32 -13.07 17.82 -9.70
N ASN A 33 -13.42 19.06 -9.38
CA ASN A 33 -13.98 19.48 -8.09
C ASN A 33 -13.20 19.03 -6.84
N ALA A 34 -11.90 18.75 -6.97
CA ALA A 34 -11.04 18.30 -5.86
C ALA A 34 -9.67 19.00 -5.88
N PRO A 35 -9.62 20.31 -5.56
CA PRO A 35 -8.38 21.10 -5.57
C PRO A 35 -7.34 20.59 -4.56
N ASP A 36 -7.77 20.07 -3.41
CA ASP A 36 -6.84 19.56 -2.40
C ASP A 36 -6.13 18.29 -2.86
N LYS A 37 -6.87 17.32 -3.42
CA LYS A 37 -6.28 16.13 -4.07
C LYS A 37 -5.38 16.49 -5.25
N THR A 38 -5.67 17.60 -5.93
CA THR A 38 -4.84 18.10 -7.01
C THR A 38 -3.50 18.60 -6.48
N LYS A 39 -3.50 19.37 -5.38
CA LYS A 39 -2.28 19.84 -4.70
C LYS A 39 -1.47 18.72 -4.05
N GLU A 40 -2.13 17.65 -3.61
CA GLU A 40 -1.44 16.44 -3.12
C GLU A 40 -0.72 15.70 -4.25
N ALA A 41 -1.29 15.67 -5.45
CA ALA A 41 -0.73 14.94 -6.58
C ALA A 41 0.26 15.77 -7.41
N LEU A 42 0.03 17.08 -7.55
CA LEU A 42 0.82 18.01 -8.36
C LEU A 42 1.49 19.05 -7.45
N ASP A 43 2.81 19.17 -7.53
CA ASP A 43 3.54 20.26 -6.84
C ASP A 43 3.32 21.63 -7.51
N GLU A 44 3.76 22.70 -6.84
CA GLU A 44 3.65 24.08 -7.35
C GLU A 44 4.41 24.31 -8.67
N GLU A 45 5.36 23.43 -9.01
CA GLU A 45 6.11 23.46 -10.27
C GLU A 45 5.48 22.57 -11.37
N GLY A 46 4.33 21.95 -11.09
CA GLY A 46 3.57 21.11 -12.00
C GLY A 46 4.13 19.69 -12.17
N TRP A 47 4.90 19.18 -11.22
CA TRP A 47 5.32 17.77 -11.20
C TRP A 47 4.26 16.89 -10.56
N LEU A 48 3.88 15.83 -11.27
CA LEU A 48 3.09 14.73 -10.73
C LEU A 48 3.97 13.82 -9.87
N HIS A 49 3.60 13.74 -8.59
CA HIS A 49 4.06 12.75 -7.63
C HIS A 49 3.35 11.42 -7.90
N THR A 50 4.08 10.47 -8.48
CA THR A 50 3.48 9.19 -8.93
C THR A 50 3.15 8.27 -7.76
N GLY A 51 3.81 8.46 -6.62
CA GLY A 51 3.83 7.54 -5.51
C GLY A 51 4.66 6.28 -5.75
N ASP A 52 5.37 6.19 -6.88
CA ASP A 52 6.24 5.06 -7.22
C ASP A 52 7.69 5.40 -6.88
N ILE A 53 8.37 4.47 -6.20
CA ILE A 53 9.78 4.55 -5.84
C ILE A 53 10.61 3.83 -6.88
N GLY A 54 11.74 4.44 -7.25
CA GLY A 54 12.69 3.88 -8.19
C GLY A 54 14.02 4.60 -8.17
N TYR A 55 14.90 4.21 -9.08
CA TYR A 55 16.20 4.86 -9.30
C TYR A 55 16.48 5.01 -10.79
N ILE A 56 17.44 5.88 -11.12
CA ILE A 56 17.95 6.05 -12.49
C ILE A 56 19.33 5.42 -12.54
N ASP A 57 19.60 4.63 -13.59
CA ASP A 57 20.93 4.07 -13.81
C ASP A 57 21.86 5.05 -14.56
N GLU A 58 23.13 4.67 -14.72
CA GLU A 58 24.14 5.49 -15.41
C GLU A 58 23.82 5.73 -16.90
N GLN A 59 22.96 4.90 -17.50
CA GLN A 59 22.53 5.02 -18.89
C GLN A 59 21.28 5.90 -19.03
N GLY A 60 20.73 6.38 -17.91
CA GLY A 60 19.54 7.22 -17.88
C GLY A 60 18.23 6.42 -17.88
N ASN A 61 18.26 5.09 -17.72
CA ASN A 61 17.04 4.29 -17.62
C ASN A 61 16.47 4.36 -16.21
N TYR A 62 15.13 4.40 -16.13
CA TYR A 62 14.41 4.39 -14.87
C TYR A 62 14.03 2.96 -14.48
N HIS A 63 14.30 2.61 -13.23
CA HIS A 63 14.01 1.31 -12.66
C HIS A 63 12.98 1.46 -11.56
N TYR A 64 11.89 0.70 -11.65
CA TYR A 64 10.85 0.63 -10.61
C TYR A 64 11.33 -0.25 -9.44
N ALA A 65 10.99 0.15 -8.22
CA ALA A 65 11.24 -0.62 -7.01
C ALA A 65 9.95 -1.04 -6.31
N TYR A 66 9.14 -0.07 -5.87
CA TYR A 66 7.89 -0.33 -5.13
C TYR A 66 7.01 0.92 -5.08
N ARG A 67 5.75 0.79 -4.67
CA ARG A 67 4.85 1.94 -4.45
C ARG A 67 4.86 2.36 -2.98
N ILE A 68 4.87 3.67 -2.70
CA ILE A 68 4.91 4.21 -1.32
C ILE A 68 3.75 3.65 -0.48
N LYS A 69 2.55 3.60 -1.05
CA LYS A 69 1.34 3.13 -0.35
C LYS A 69 1.31 1.60 -0.14
N GLU A 70 2.27 0.86 -0.68
CA GLU A 70 2.42 -0.59 -0.51
C GLU A 70 3.49 -0.94 0.54
N ILE A 71 4.11 0.07 1.17
CA ILE A 71 5.02 -0.08 2.28
C ILE A 71 4.32 0.34 3.58
N VAL A 72 4.47 -0.48 4.62
CA VAL A 72 4.10 -0.16 5.99
C VAL A 72 5.37 0.02 6.82
N VAL A 73 5.44 1.06 7.64
CA VAL A 73 6.56 1.31 8.53
C VAL A 73 6.18 0.88 9.95
N ARG A 74 6.63 -0.32 10.34
CA ARG A 74 6.35 -0.90 11.66
C ARG A 74 7.63 -0.92 12.50
N GLY A 75 7.65 -0.15 13.58
CA GLY A 75 8.80 -0.10 14.51
C GLY A 75 10.10 0.37 13.85
N GLY A 76 10.02 1.18 12.78
CA GLY A 76 11.16 1.66 12.01
C GLY A 76 11.58 0.76 10.84
N GLU A 77 10.95 -0.41 10.68
CA GLU A 77 11.21 -1.32 9.56
C GLU A 77 10.22 -1.11 8.41
N ASN A 78 10.73 -1.11 7.18
CA ASN A 78 9.88 -1.06 5.98
C ASN A 78 9.41 -2.47 5.63
N ILE A 79 8.08 -2.66 5.63
CA ILE A 79 7.44 -3.93 5.30
C ILE A 79 6.71 -3.78 3.97
N SER A 80 7.08 -4.59 2.99
CA SER A 80 6.36 -4.69 1.71
C SER A 80 5.07 -5.49 1.91
N LEU A 81 3.93 -4.86 1.67
CA LEU A 81 2.62 -5.53 1.70
C LEU A 81 2.53 -6.56 0.57
N CYS A 82 3.10 -6.27 -0.59
CA CYS A 82 3.10 -7.17 -1.74
C CYS A 82 3.86 -8.47 -1.44
N GLU A 83 5.00 -8.40 -0.75
CA GLU A 83 5.79 -9.59 -0.37
C GLU A 83 4.98 -10.53 0.55
N ILE A 84 4.20 -9.95 1.47
CA ILE A 84 3.31 -10.71 2.35
C ILE A 84 2.16 -11.33 1.55
N GLU A 85 1.54 -10.56 0.65
CA GLU A 85 0.47 -11.04 -0.23
C GLU A 85 0.96 -12.19 -1.12
N GLU A 86 2.14 -12.07 -1.74
CA GLU A 86 2.74 -13.11 -2.57
C GLU A 86 3.03 -14.38 -1.77
N ALA A 87 3.63 -14.25 -0.58
CA ALA A 87 3.89 -15.41 0.28
C ALA A 87 2.59 -16.12 0.68
N ILE A 88 1.52 -15.39 1.01
CA ILE A 88 0.22 -15.98 1.37
C ILE A 88 -0.44 -16.64 0.16
N ALA A 89 -0.33 -16.04 -1.04
CA ALA A 89 -0.91 -16.57 -2.26
C ALA A 89 -0.34 -17.95 -2.67
N GLU A 90 0.86 -18.30 -2.19
CA GLU A 90 1.44 -19.64 -2.39
C GLU A 90 0.78 -20.73 -1.52
N TYR A 91 0.00 -20.36 -0.50
CA TYR A 91 -0.63 -21.33 0.40
C TYR A 91 -1.86 -21.97 -0.26
N VAL A 92 -1.97 -23.30 -0.17
CA VAL A 92 -3.06 -24.06 -0.77
C VAL A 92 -4.42 -23.64 -0.20
N GLY A 93 -5.39 -23.40 -1.09
CA GLY A 93 -6.74 -22.98 -0.71
C GLY A 93 -6.90 -21.47 -0.55
N VAL A 94 -5.86 -20.65 -0.76
CA VAL A 94 -6.01 -19.19 -0.88
C VAL A 94 -6.51 -18.84 -2.29
N ASP A 95 -7.61 -18.09 -2.36
CA ASP A 95 -8.19 -17.60 -3.61
C ASP A 95 -7.67 -16.20 -3.95
N ALA A 96 -7.67 -15.33 -2.94
CA ALA A 96 -7.13 -13.98 -3.02
C ALA A 96 -6.65 -13.51 -1.65
N THR A 97 -5.74 -12.54 -1.62
CA THR A 97 -5.25 -11.96 -0.37
C THR A 97 -5.03 -10.46 -0.54
N LYS A 98 -5.23 -9.71 0.54
CA LYS A 98 -4.98 -8.28 0.58
C LYS A 98 -4.45 -7.86 1.94
N ALA A 99 -3.25 -7.31 1.94
CA ALA A 99 -2.60 -6.74 3.09
C ALA A 99 -2.79 -5.21 3.11
N PHE A 100 -2.89 -4.64 4.31
CA PHE A 100 -2.96 -3.20 4.52
C PHE A 100 -2.43 -2.79 5.89
N GLY A 101 -1.93 -1.56 5.98
CA GLY A 101 -1.52 -0.94 7.24
C GLY A 101 -2.70 -0.39 8.03
N ILE A 102 -2.60 -0.48 9.36
CA ILE A 102 -3.43 0.22 10.34
C ILE A 102 -2.54 1.01 11.31
N PRO A 103 -3.02 2.13 11.89
CA PRO A 103 -2.28 2.85 12.93
C PRO A 103 -2.01 1.99 14.16
N SER A 104 -0.83 2.14 14.76
CA SER A 104 -0.41 1.49 16.00
C SER A 104 0.25 2.50 16.93
N ALA A 105 -0.21 2.56 18.19
CA ALA A 105 0.36 3.49 19.17
C ALA A 105 1.82 3.19 19.50
N ASP A 106 2.21 1.91 19.50
CA ASP A 106 3.54 1.48 19.93
C ASP A 106 4.55 1.39 18.78
N LEU A 107 4.08 1.04 17.58
CA LEU A 107 4.95 0.73 16.44
C LEU A 107 4.76 1.67 15.24
N GLY A 108 3.92 2.69 15.36
CA GLY A 108 3.52 3.58 14.27
C GLY A 108 2.43 2.94 13.40
N GLU A 109 2.75 1.80 12.77
CA GLU A 109 1.80 1.03 11.96
C GLU A 109 1.87 -0.48 12.26
N GLU A 110 0.80 -1.18 11.93
CA GLU A 110 0.69 -2.64 11.97
C GLU A 110 0.12 -3.20 10.67
N VAL A 111 0.51 -4.43 10.34
CA VAL A 111 0.04 -5.11 9.12
C VAL A 111 -1.10 -6.06 9.45
N ILE A 112 -2.21 -5.88 8.74
CA ILE A 112 -3.37 -6.76 8.75
C ILE A 112 -3.53 -7.37 7.37
N VAL A 113 -3.94 -8.64 7.30
CA VAL A 113 -4.23 -9.31 6.04
C VAL A 113 -5.63 -9.88 6.02
N ALA A 114 -6.36 -9.60 4.95
CA ALA A 114 -7.59 -10.28 4.58
C ALA A 114 -7.28 -11.38 3.55
N ILE A 115 -7.88 -12.56 3.73
CA ILE A 115 -7.63 -13.76 2.92
C ILE A 115 -8.97 -14.32 2.47
N CYS A 116 -9.20 -14.38 1.16
CA CYS A 116 -10.33 -15.07 0.58
C CYS A 116 -9.96 -16.55 0.41
N VAL A 117 -10.79 -17.43 0.96
CA VAL A 117 -10.57 -18.89 0.92
C VAL A 117 -11.32 -19.50 -0.25
N GLN A 118 -10.64 -20.33 -1.03
CA GLN A 118 -11.24 -21.06 -2.14
C GLN A 118 -12.40 -21.93 -1.65
N LYS A 119 -13.46 -22.02 -2.46
CA LYS A 119 -14.63 -22.83 -2.13
C LYS A 119 -14.24 -24.31 -1.92
N GLY A 120 -14.62 -24.86 -0.77
CA GLY A 120 -14.33 -26.25 -0.40
C GLY A 120 -12.99 -26.45 0.33
N TYR A 121 -12.19 -25.38 0.49
CA TYR A 121 -11.03 -25.38 1.36
C TYR A 121 -11.35 -24.80 2.73
N SER A 122 -10.53 -25.15 3.71
CA SER A 122 -10.47 -24.52 5.03
C SER A 122 -9.01 -24.31 5.37
N ILE A 123 -8.66 -23.09 5.81
CA ILE A 123 -7.30 -22.73 6.19
C ILE A 123 -7.27 -22.53 7.70
N GLY A 124 -6.38 -23.25 8.39
CA GLY A 124 -6.09 -23.00 9.80
C GLY A 124 -5.16 -21.81 9.96
N GLU A 125 -5.50 -20.85 10.83
CA GLU A 125 -4.66 -19.67 11.05
C GLU A 125 -3.25 -20.03 11.54
N SER A 126 -3.14 -21.00 12.46
CA SER A 126 -1.85 -21.45 13.00
C SER A 126 -0.95 -22.06 11.94
N GLU A 127 -1.50 -22.93 11.08
CA GLU A 127 -0.75 -23.57 9.99
C GLU A 127 -0.25 -22.55 8.97
N LEU A 128 -1.12 -21.59 8.60
CA LEU A 128 -0.72 -20.51 7.70
C LEU A 128 0.35 -19.62 8.34
N ARG A 129 0.25 -19.31 9.63
CA ARG A 129 1.29 -18.52 10.33
C ARG A 129 2.64 -19.24 10.36
N GLU A 130 2.64 -20.55 10.63
CA GLU A 130 3.86 -21.37 10.58
C GLU A 130 4.47 -21.36 9.17
N PHE A 131 3.65 -21.56 8.14
CA PHE A 131 4.08 -21.49 6.74
C PHE A 131 4.72 -20.14 6.37
N LEU A 132 4.16 -19.02 6.88
CA LEU A 132 4.73 -17.69 6.66
C LEU A 132 6.02 -17.47 7.43
N GLN A 133 6.17 -18.02 8.64
CA GLN A 133 7.40 -17.89 9.44
C GLN A 133 8.60 -18.58 8.80
N GLU A 134 8.38 -19.59 7.95
CA GLU A 134 9.44 -20.24 7.18
C GLU A 134 9.92 -19.40 5.98
N ARG A 135 9.10 -18.45 5.51
CA ARG A 135 9.33 -17.69 4.26
C ARG A 135 9.66 -16.22 4.50
N LEU A 136 9.12 -15.64 5.56
CA LEU A 136 9.22 -14.23 5.87
C LEU A 136 10.00 -14.01 7.15
N ALA A 137 10.75 -12.92 7.20
CA ALA A 137 11.38 -12.48 8.44
C ALA A 137 10.31 -12.21 9.51
N ARG A 138 10.64 -12.50 10.78
CA ARG A 138 9.69 -12.39 11.92
C ARG A 138 8.96 -11.05 11.99
N TYR A 139 9.65 -9.95 11.68
CA TYR A 139 9.08 -8.60 11.70
C TYR A 139 8.19 -8.28 10.49
N LYS A 140 8.00 -9.19 9.54
CA LYS A 140 7.05 -9.07 8.42
C LYS A 140 5.77 -9.88 8.65
N ILE A 141 5.75 -10.76 9.65
CA ILE A 141 4.58 -11.58 9.95
C ILE A 141 3.41 -10.65 10.32
N PRO A 142 2.25 -10.79 9.66
CA PRO A 142 1.08 -9.97 9.95
C PRO A 142 0.63 -10.10 11.40
N LYS A 143 0.12 -9.00 11.95
CA LYS A 143 -0.45 -8.99 13.29
C LYS A 143 -1.70 -9.87 13.32
N GLU A 144 -2.59 -9.70 12.34
CA GLU A 144 -3.86 -10.42 12.25
C GLU A 144 -4.09 -10.94 10.83
N LEU A 145 -4.72 -12.12 10.75
CA LEU A 145 -5.16 -12.77 9.52
C LEU A 145 -6.68 -12.94 9.60
N HIS A 146 -7.40 -12.38 8.64
CA HIS A 146 -8.86 -12.40 8.60
C HIS A 146 -9.34 -13.17 7.38
N PHE A 147 -10.20 -14.17 7.59
CA PHE A 147 -10.64 -15.07 6.51
C PHE A 147 -12.03 -14.69 6.00
N PHE A 148 -12.17 -14.71 4.67
CA PHE A 148 -13.35 -14.33 3.93
C PHE A 148 -13.73 -15.43 2.94
N THR A 149 -15.02 -15.53 2.61
CA THR A 149 -15.49 -16.36 1.50
C THR A 149 -15.56 -15.59 0.19
N GLU A 150 -15.64 -14.26 0.27
CA GLU A 150 -15.68 -13.34 -0.85
C GLU A 150 -15.20 -11.95 -0.39
N PHE A 151 -14.49 -11.23 -1.25
CA PHE A 151 -14.08 -9.86 -0.98
C PHE A 151 -15.11 -8.84 -1.49
N PRO A 152 -15.27 -7.70 -0.81
CA PRO A 152 -15.95 -6.57 -1.41
C PRO A 152 -15.12 -6.02 -2.58
N HIS A 153 -15.80 -5.66 -3.67
CA HIS A 153 -15.18 -5.05 -4.84
C HIS A 153 -15.78 -3.66 -5.11
N THR A 154 -14.92 -2.76 -5.56
CA THR A 154 -15.31 -1.46 -6.11
C THR A 154 -16.10 -1.64 -7.42
N PRO A 155 -16.85 -0.62 -7.91
CA PRO A 155 -17.56 -0.71 -9.18
C PRO A 155 -16.68 -1.02 -10.40
N CYS A 156 -15.37 -0.77 -10.31
CA CYS A 156 -14.39 -1.11 -11.34
C CYS A 156 -13.74 -2.49 -11.16
N GLY A 157 -14.24 -3.31 -10.23
CA GLY A 157 -13.81 -4.70 -10.01
C GLY A 157 -12.58 -4.88 -9.13
N LYS A 158 -11.93 -3.80 -8.68
CA LYS A 158 -10.80 -3.90 -7.73
C LYS A 158 -11.30 -4.24 -6.33
N ILE A 159 -10.53 -5.00 -5.56
CA ILE A 159 -10.79 -5.24 -4.13
C ILE A 159 -10.95 -3.89 -3.43
N ASP A 160 -12.06 -3.74 -2.70
CA ASP A 160 -12.36 -2.53 -1.93
C ASP A 160 -11.71 -2.63 -0.54
N VAL A 161 -10.48 -2.11 -0.45
CA VAL A 161 -9.71 -2.09 0.80
C VAL A 161 -10.41 -1.28 1.90
N GLN A 162 -11.18 -0.24 1.56
CA GLN A 162 -11.89 0.55 2.55
C GLN A 162 -13.09 -0.22 3.12
N ALA A 163 -13.82 -0.93 2.27
CA ALA A 163 -14.89 -1.82 2.71
C ALA A 163 -14.34 -2.96 3.60
N LEU A 164 -13.20 -3.56 3.23
CA LEU A 164 -12.51 -4.55 4.07
C LEU A 164 -12.14 -3.97 5.45
N LYS A 165 -11.50 -2.80 5.48
CA LYS A 165 -11.15 -2.12 6.73
C LYS A 165 -12.38 -1.85 7.59
N LEU A 166 -13.49 -1.40 6.99
CA LEU A 166 -14.72 -1.14 7.72
C LEU A 166 -15.35 -2.42 8.30
N GLN A 167 -15.39 -3.51 7.53
CA GLN A 167 -15.89 -4.81 8.00
C GLN A 167 -15.08 -5.36 9.18
N LEU A 168 -13.79 -5.07 9.21
CA LEU A 168 -12.86 -5.50 10.25
C LEU A 168 -12.76 -4.50 11.42
N GLY A 169 -13.50 -3.39 11.39
CA GLY A 169 -13.51 -2.39 12.46
C GLY A 169 -12.33 -1.40 12.46
N TYR A 170 -11.54 -1.36 11.39
CA TYR A 170 -10.43 -0.39 11.20
C TYR A 170 -10.81 0.81 10.33
N GLY A 171 -11.97 0.77 9.67
CA GLY A 171 -12.45 1.85 8.82
C GLY A 171 -12.96 3.03 9.65
N VAL A 172 -12.73 4.24 9.16
CA VAL A 172 -13.43 5.44 9.61
C VAL A 172 -14.70 5.56 8.78
N SER A 173 -15.87 5.70 9.40
CA SER A 173 -17.12 5.89 8.65
C SER A 173 -17.05 7.22 7.89
N ILE A 174 -17.58 7.28 6.66
CA ILE A 174 -17.65 8.52 5.86
C ILE A 174 -18.38 9.66 6.60
N LYS A 175 -19.17 9.34 7.64
CA LYS A 175 -19.80 10.34 8.52
C LYS A 175 -18.80 11.06 9.45
N ASP A 176 -17.68 10.43 9.78
CA ASP A 176 -16.70 10.95 10.74
C ASP A 176 -15.65 11.88 10.08
N GLU A 177 -15.38 11.71 8.78
CA GLU A 177 -14.49 12.61 8.00
C GLU A 177 -14.96 14.07 8.04
N LYS A 178 -16.27 14.32 8.00
CA LYS A 178 -16.81 15.70 8.04
C LYS A 178 -16.59 16.43 9.38
N ASN A 179 -16.32 15.70 10.46
CA ASN A 179 -16.06 16.29 11.77
C ASN A 179 -14.56 16.53 12.05
N MET A 180 -13.63 15.96 11.27
CA MET A 180 -12.19 16.19 11.46
C MET A 180 -11.65 17.41 10.68
N VAL A 181 -12.36 17.87 9.64
CA VAL A 181 -11.98 19.09 8.86
C VAL A 181 -12.60 20.39 9.42
N ALA A 182 -13.38 20.30 10.50
CA ALA A 182 -14.07 21.43 11.12
C ALA A 182 -13.59 21.76 12.55
N GLY A 183 -12.43 21.23 12.95
CA GLY A 183 -11.81 21.48 14.26
C GLY A 183 -10.57 22.33 14.20
#